data_AF-A0A8C5T4N1-F1
#
_entry.id   AF-A0A8C5T4N1-F1
#
_cell.length_a   1.000
_cell.length_b   1.000
_cell.length_c   1.000
_cell.angle_alpha   90.00
_cell.angle_beta   90.00
_cell.angle_gamma   90.00
#
_symmetry.space_group_name_H-M   'P 1'
#
loop_
_entity.id
_entity.type
_entity.pdbx_description
1 polymer ?
#
loop_
_entity_poly.entity_id
_entity_poly.type
_entity_poly.pdbx_seq_one_letter_code
_entity_poly.pdbx_strand_id
1 'polypeptide(L)'
;MQLFGSGFAHRTQVDRVVGHQGRGKAGLEASLDVEYIMSTGANVSTWVFSNAGRHESQEPFLAWLLLLSNMSALPWVHSVSYGDDEDSLSYAYMERVNTEFMKAAARGLTILFASGDDGAGCRRVHSGNHTFRPSFPASSPYVTTVGGTSFKNPFLVTEEVTDYISGGGFSNTFPMPEYQAAAVRSFLRSASKLPPSSYYNSSGRAYPDLAALSDNYWVVTNRIPLPWVSGTSASTPVVAGMVALINDRRLQRGLAPLGFLNPALYQLEKQGLGDVTQGCHLSCLDGTVQGQGFCASPAWDPVTGWGTPNFPRLLKALGLS
;
A
#
# COMPACT_ATOMS: atom_id res chain seq x y z
N MET A 1 11.90 -8.44 28.32
CA MET A 1 11.24 -8.09 27.05
C MET A 1 9.74 -8.12 27.32
N GLN A 2 9.14 -7.00 27.71
CA GLN A 2 7.67 -6.91 27.81
C GLN A 2 7.16 -6.77 26.38
N LEU A 3 6.93 -7.91 25.72
CA LEU A 3 6.16 -7.95 24.48
C LEU A 3 4.75 -7.50 24.85
N PHE A 4 4.30 -6.46 24.17
CA PHE A 4 3.03 -5.76 24.34
C PHE A 4 1.88 -6.66 24.83
N GLY A 5 1.22 -6.24 25.93
CA GLY A 5 0.07 -6.98 26.45
C GLY A 5 -0.45 -6.53 27.82
N SER A 6 -0.54 -5.22 28.09
CA SER A 6 -1.65 -4.77 28.94
C SER A 6 -2.94 -4.99 28.14
N GLY A 7 -3.98 -5.61 28.70
CA GLY A 7 -5.21 -5.94 27.97
C GLY A 7 -5.74 -4.75 27.18
N PHE A 8 -5.60 -4.79 25.85
CA PHE A 8 -6.21 -3.81 24.97
C PHE A 8 -7.65 -4.24 24.73
N ALA A 9 -8.60 -3.32 24.90
CA ALA A 9 -9.97 -3.56 24.48
C ALA A 9 -9.98 -3.69 22.95
N HIS A 10 -10.12 -4.91 22.45
CA HIS A 10 -10.28 -5.16 21.02
C HIS A 10 -11.76 -5.05 20.66
N ARG A 11 -12.09 -4.25 19.64
CA ARG A 11 -13.46 -4.18 19.14
C ARG A 11 -13.76 -5.47 18.38
N THR A 12 -14.86 -6.14 18.68
CA THR A 12 -15.25 -7.41 18.05
C THR A 12 -16.13 -7.22 16.81
N GLN A 13 -16.49 -5.97 16.50
CA GLN A 13 -17.35 -5.60 15.39
C GLN A 13 -16.93 -4.27 14.80
N VAL A 14 -17.21 -4.10 13.51
CA VAL A 14 -17.10 -2.81 12.81
C VAL A 14 -18.23 -1.89 13.21
N ASP A 15 -18.00 -0.57 13.21
CA ASP A 15 -19.00 0.42 13.62
C ASP A 15 -19.99 0.72 12.49
N ARG A 16 -19.59 0.51 11.23
CA ARG A 16 -20.45 0.74 10.07
C ARG A 16 -20.06 -0.15 8.89
N VAL A 17 -21.06 -0.69 8.23
CA VAL A 17 -20.94 -1.28 6.89
C VAL A 17 -21.60 -0.33 5.89
N VAL A 18 -20.88 0.06 4.85
CA VAL A 18 -21.35 0.92 3.77
C VAL A 18 -21.49 0.08 2.50
N GLY A 19 -22.65 0.16 1.86
CA GLY A 19 -23.03 -0.69 0.73
C GLY A 19 -23.94 -1.85 1.16
N HIS A 20 -24.11 -2.84 0.29
CA HIS A 20 -24.92 -4.02 0.57
C HIS A 20 -24.04 -5.23 0.88
N GLN A 21 -24.13 -5.73 2.11
CA GLN A 21 -23.83 -7.13 2.40
C GLN A 21 -25.14 -7.84 2.69
N GLY A 22 -25.63 -8.63 1.73
CA GLY A 22 -26.65 -9.62 2.02
C GLY A 22 -26.13 -10.71 2.98
N ARG A 23 -26.95 -11.74 3.25
CA ARG A 23 -26.41 -12.96 3.86
C ARG A 23 -25.55 -13.69 2.81
N GLY A 24 -24.24 -13.77 3.03
CA GLY A 24 -23.29 -14.39 2.11
C GLY A 24 -22.10 -15.01 2.84
N LYS A 25 -21.28 -15.78 2.12
CA LYS A 25 -20.00 -16.28 2.66
C LYS A 25 -19.04 -15.11 2.82
N ALA A 26 -18.25 -15.11 3.90
CA ALA A 26 -17.15 -14.18 4.04
C ALA A 26 -16.08 -14.49 2.97
N GLY A 27 -15.55 -13.44 2.33
CA GLY A 27 -14.40 -13.55 1.45
C GLY A 27 -13.09 -13.50 2.24
N LEU A 28 -12.05 -14.17 1.75
CA LEU A 28 -10.72 -14.15 2.37
C LEU A 28 -10.18 -12.72 2.47
N GLU A 29 -10.24 -11.97 1.36
CA GLU A 29 -9.75 -10.60 1.26
C GLU A 29 -10.44 -9.66 2.24
N ALA A 30 -11.78 -9.68 2.26
CA ALA A 30 -12.56 -8.83 3.15
C ALA A 30 -12.32 -9.15 4.64
N SER A 31 -12.05 -10.41 4.97
CA SER A 31 -11.64 -10.83 6.32
C SER A 31 -10.24 -10.34 6.67
N LEU A 32 -9.27 -10.51 5.76
CA LEU A 32 -7.88 -10.05 5.92
C LEU A 32 -7.82 -8.55 6.24
N ASP A 33 -8.46 -7.74 5.39
CA ASP A 33 -8.45 -6.29 5.50
C ASP A 33 -8.97 -5.81 6.87
N VAL A 34 -10.13 -6.32 7.28
CA VAL A 34 -10.79 -5.87 8.52
C VAL A 34 -10.10 -6.39 9.77
N GLU A 35 -9.64 -7.64 9.78
CA GLU A 35 -8.98 -8.23 10.94
C GLU A 35 -7.66 -7.51 11.26
N TYR A 36 -6.88 -7.16 10.24
CA TYR A 36 -5.56 -6.56 10.44
C TYR A 36 -5.58 -5.04 10.61
N ILE A 37 -6.51 -4.31 9.97
CA ILE A 37 -6.68 -2.87 10.24
C ILE A 37 -7.16 -2.65 11.68
N MET A 38 -8.03 -3.52 12.19
CA MET A 38 -8.51 -3.44 13.58
C MET A 38 -7.49 -3.96 14.60
N SER A 39 -6.56 -4.83 14.19
CA SER A 39 -5.47 -5.28 15.06
C SER A 39 -4.41 -4.21 15.27
N THR A 40 -4.03 -3.52 14.19
CA THR A 40 -2.97 -2.49 14.21
C THR A 40 -3.51 -1.09 14.51
N GLY A 41 -4.77 -0.83 14.17
CA GLY A 41 -5.58 0.31 14.58
C GLY A 41 -6.50 -0.04 15.75
N ALA A 42 -5.96 -0.72 16.76
CA ALA A 42 -6.74 -1.24 17.88
C ALA A 42 -7.57 -0.14 18.55
N ASN A 43 -8.83 -0.46 18.85
CA ASN A 43 -9.80 0.42 19.49
C ASN A 43 -10.21 1.68 18.69
N VAL A 44 -9.89 1.74 17.38
CA VAL A 44 -10.37 2.80 16.49
C VAL A 44 -11.69 2.39 15.82
N SER A 45 -12.63 3.34 15.66
CA SER A 45 -13.87 3.14 14.87
C SER A 45 -13.53 2.74 13.44
N THR A 46 -13.96 1.53 13.05
CA THR A 46 -13.65 0.96 11.73
C THR A 46 -14.91 0.80 10.92
N TRP A 47 -14.85 1.21 9.64
CA TRP A 47 -15.93 1.03 8.67
C TRP A 47 -15.48 0.05 7.60
N VAL A 48 -16.42 -0.75 7.08
CA VAL A 48 -16.19 -1.62 5.92
C VAL A 48 -17.04 -1.14 4.76
N PHE A 49 -16.41 -0.88 3.63
CA PHE A 49 -17.09 -0.61 2.37
C PHE A 49 -17.19 -1.92 1.60
N SER A 50 -18.40 -2.42 1.37
CA SER A 50 -18.62 -3.68 0.69
C SER A 50 -19.81 -3.54 -0.26
N ASN A 51 -19.54 -3.74 -1.55
CA ASN A 51 -20.54 -3.66 -2.60
C ASN A 51 -20.83 -5.07 -3.16
N ALA A 52 -21.19 -6.00 -2.27
CA ALA A 52 -21.53 -7.37 -2.67
C ALA A 52 -22.94 -7.42 -3.30
N GLY A 53 -23.09 -8.20 -4.38
CA GLY A 53 -24.34 -8.29 -5.13
C GLY A 53 -24.13 -8.12 -6.63
N ARG A 54 -25.15 -8.44 -7.44
CA ARG A 54 -25.09 -8.23 -8.90
C ARG A 54 -25.33 -6.76 -9.23
N HIS A 55 -24.29 -6.10 -9.73
CA HIS A 55 -24.35 -4.75 -10.28
C HIS A 55 -23.61 -4.71 -11.63
N GLU A 56 -24.20 -5.31 -12.67
CA GLU A 56 -23.54 -5.62 -13.95
C GLU A 56 -23.05 -4.39 -14.74
N SER A 57 -23.52 -3.18 -14.40
CA SER A 57 -23.12 -1.92 -15.04
C SER A 57 -22.21 -1.04 -14.18
N GLN A 58 -21.86 -1.45 -12.96
CA GLN A 58 -21.09 -0.63 -12.02
C GLN A 58 -19.68 -1.17 -11.87
N GLU A 59 -18.70 -0.31 -12.11
CA GLU A 59 -17.33 -0.53 -11.67
C GLU A 59 -17.26 -0.26 -10.15
N PRO A 60 -17.03 -1.27 -9.29
CA PRO A 60 -17.16 -1.13 -7.84
C PRO A 60 -16.22 -0.07 -7.24
N PHE A 61 -15.04 0.06 -7.84
CA PHE A 61 -14.01 0.97 -7.40
C PHE A 61 -14.38 2.44 -7.63
N LEU A 62 -14.80 2.81 -8.86
CA LEU A 62 -15.31 4.15 -9.14
C LEU A 62 -16.53 4.51 -8.27
N ALA A 63 -17.43 3.55 -8.00
CA ALA A 63 -18.58 3.79 -7.13
C ALA A 63 -18.17 4.19 -5.70
N TRP A 64 -17.21 3.47 -5.11
CA TRP A 64 -16.63 3.83 -3.81
C TRP A 64 -16.04 5.23 -3.81
N LEU A 65 -15.27 5.56 -4.85
CA LEU A 65 -14.59 6.85 -4.96
C LEU A 65 -15.57 8.03 -5.09
N LEU A 66 -16.65 7.84 -5.85
CA LEU A 66 -17.74 8.82 -5.95
C LEU A 66 -18.53 8.95 -4.64
N LEU A 67 -18.73 7.84 -3.91
CA LEU A 67 -19.34 7.87 -2.58
C LEU A 67 -18.52 8.69 -1.59
N LEU A 68 -17.19 8.57 -1.60
CA LEU A 68 -16.33 9.42 -0.77
C LEU A 68 -16.63 10.90 -1.02
N SER A 69 -16.67 11.32 -2.29
CA SER A 69 -17.00 12.71 -2.66
C SER A 69 -18.37 13.19 -2.20
N ASN A 70 -19.34 12.29 -1.98
CA ASN A 70 -20.72 12.63 -1.60
C ASN A 70 -20.97 12.59 -0.08
N MET A 71 -20.04 12.07 0.71
CA MET A 71 -20.20 11.92 2.17
C MET A 71 -19.47 13.03 2.91
N SER A 72 -20.16 13.74 3.82
CA SER A 72 -19.56 14.82 4.63
C SER A 72 -18.71 14.30 5.79
N ALA A 73 -19.11 13.18 6.41
CA ALA A 73 -18.37 12.52 7.49
C ALA A 73 -17.80 11.18 6.99
N LEU A 74 -16.47 11.09 6.96
CA LEU A 74 -15.72 9.92 6.50
C LEU A 74 -14.64 9.54 7.54
N PRO A 75 -14.23 8.26 7.58
CA PRO A 75 -12.99 7.86 8.25
C PRO A 75 -11.81 8.66 7.69
N TRP A 76 -10.85 9.03 8.55
CA TRP A 76 -9.65 9.77 8.11
C TRP A 76 -8.66 8.94 7.31
N VAL A 77 -8.73 7.61 7.43
CA VAL A 77 -7.78 6.67 6.83
C VAL A 77 -8.56 5.59 6.08
N HIS A 78 -8.17 5.34 4.84
CA HIS A 78 -8.75 4.32 3.97
C HIS A 78 -7.66 3.36 3.51
N SER A 79 -7.83 2.07 3.82
CA SER A 79 -7.03 0.96 3.27
C SER A 79 -7.78 0.38 2.07
N VAL A 80 -7.12 0.24 0.92
CA VAL A 80 -7.75 -0.23 -0.32
C VAL A 80 -6.90 -1.29 -1.00
N SER A 81 -7.49 -2.48 -1.16
CA SER A 81 -6.92 -3.62 -1.88
C SER A 81 -7.63 -3.73 -3.24
N TYR A 82 -7.18 -2.94 -4.22
CA TYR A 82 -7.72 -2.91 -5.59
C TYR A 82 -6.61 -2.49 -6.56
N GLY A 83 -6.54 -3.12 -7.73
CA GLY A 83 -5.62 -2.72 -8.77
C GLY A 83 -5.94 -3.35 -10.12
N ASP A 84 -5.69 -2.59 -11.17
CA ASP A 84 -5.65 -3.02 -12.56
C ASP A 84 -4.26 -2.71 -13.12
N ASP A 85 -3.88 -3.36 -14.22
CA ASP A 85 -2.68 -2.97 -14.95
C ASP A 85 -2.85 -1.55 -15.51
N GLU A 86 -1.89 -0.66 -15.29
CA GLU A 86 -1.99 0.75 -15.72
C GLU A 86 -2.22 0.88 -17.24
N ASP A 87 -1.61 0.00 -18.04
CA ASP A 87 -1.74 0.00 -19.49
C ASP A 87 -3.05 -0.61 -20.01
N SER A 88 -3.86 -1.20 -19.14
CA SER A 88 -5.20 -1.71 -19.50
C SER A 88 -6.27 -0.62 -19.46
N LEU A 89 -6.00 0.49 -18.77
CA LEU A 89 -6.96 1.56 -18.51
C LEU A 89 -6.82 2.70 -19.53
N SER A 90 -7.92 3.39 -19.81
CA SER A 90 -7.86 4.62 -20.61
C SER A 90 -7.22 5.76 -19.81
N TYR A 91 -6.46 6.62 -20.49
CA TYR A 91 -5.88 7.82 -19.88
C TYR A 91 -6.95 8.69 -19.20
N ALA A 92 -8.08 8.92 -19.86
CA ALA A 92 -9.19 9.73 -19.34
C ALA A 92 -9.76 9.17 -18.03
N TYR A 93 -9.87 7.84 -17.93
CA TYR A 93 -10.31 7.19 -16.69
C TYR A 93 -9.28 7.37 -15.57
N MET A 94 -8.00 7.09 -15.85
CA MET A 94 -6.92 7.24 -14.85
C MET A 94 -6.79 8.68 -14.37
N GLU A 95 -6.85 9.66 -15.27
CA GLU A 95 -6.82 11.09 -14.93
C GLU A 95 -8.03 11.49 -14.06
N ARG A 96 -9.23 10.97 -14.39
CA ARG A 96 -10.42 11.22 -13.59
C ARG A 96 -10.31 10.62 -12.19
N VAL A 97 -9.92 9.36 -12.07
CA VAL A 97 -9.70 8.72 -10.77
C VAL A 97 -8.64 9.46 -9.97
N ASN A 98 -7.53 9.84 -10.61
CA ASN A 98 -6.47 10.62 -10.00
C ASN A 98 -6.99 11.96 -9.44
N THR A 99 -7.91 12.61 -10.16
CA THR A 99 -8.59 13.84 -9.70
C THR A 99 -9.46 13.60 -8.47
N GLU A 100 -10.11 12.45 -8.37
CA GLU A 100 -10.86 12.12 -7.15
C GLU A 100 -9.93 11.85 -5.95
N PHE A 101 -8.74 11.28 -6.16
CA PHE A 101 -7.72 11.21 -5.10
C PHE A 101 -7.21 12.59 -4.69
N MET A 102 -7.01 13.51 -5.64
CA MET A 102 -6.70 14.91 -5.31
C MET A 102 -7.79 15.55 -4.44
N LYS A 103 -9.07 15.28 -4.74
CA LYS A 103 -10.20 15.76 -3.92
C LYS A 103 -10.18 15.15 -2.51
N ALA A 104 -9.86 13.86 -2.38
CA ALA A 104 -9.72 13.22 -1.07
C ALA A 104 -8.54 13.79 -0.27
N ALA A 105 -7.39 14.00 -0.92
CA ALA A 105 -6.21 14.64 -0.34
C ALA A 105 -6.54 16.06 0.15
N ALA A 106 -7.24 16.86 -0.65
CA ALA A 106 -7.68 18.21 -0.29
C ALA A 106 -8.63 18.24 0.93
N ARG A 107 -9.33 17.13 1.18
CA ARG A 107 -10.20 16.95 2.35
C ARG A 107 -9.46 16.42 3.58
N GLY A 108 -8.15 16.18 3.48
CA GLY A 108 -7.34 15.63 4.58
C GLY A 108 -7.56 14.14 4.83
N LEU A 109 -7.98 13.38 3.81
CA LEU A 109 -8.07 11.92 3.89
C LEU A 109 -6.71 11.29 3.54
N THR A 110 -6.33 10.26 4.28
CA THR A 110 -5.22 9.38 3.91
C THR A 110 -5.79 8.17 3.16
N ILE A 111 -5.36 7.96 1.91
CA ILE A 111 -5.74 6.80 1.12
C ILE A 111 -4.49 5.97 0.85
N LEU A 112 -4.53 4.72 1.31
CA LEU A 112 -3.46 3.75 1.13
C LEU A 112 -3.90 2.65 0.17
N PHE A 113 -3.04 2.29 -0.77
CA PHE A 113 -3.27 1.21 -1.72
C PHE A 113 -2.18 0.14 -1.62
N ALA A 114 -2.61 -1.12 -1.75
CA ALA A 114 -1.70 -2.24 -2.00
C ALA A 114 -0.93 -2.00 -3.31
N SER A 115 0.38 -2.26 -3.30
CA SER A 115 1.22 -2.04 -4.49
C SER A 115 1.04 -3.09 -5.59
N GLY A 116 0.48 -4.26 -5.25
CA GLY A 116 0.29 -5.42 -6.12
C GLY A 116 1.19 -6.58 -5.73
N ASP A 117 0.90 -7.77 -6.26
CA ASP A 117 1.54 -9.03 -5.84
C ASP A 117 2.34 -9.71 -6.99
N ASP A 118 2.55 -8.99 -8.08
CA ASP A 118 3.28 -9.45 -9.27
C ASP A 118 4.63 -8.74 -9.46
N GLY A 119 5.23 -8.23 -8.38
CA GLY A 119 6.53 -7.57 -8.41
C GLY A 119 6.56 -6.34 -9.33
N ALA A 120 7.51 -6.28 -10.27
CA ALA A 120 7.53 -5.23 -11.30
C ALA A 120 6.44 -5.42 -12.38
N GLY A 121 5.69 -6.52 -12.32
CA GLY A 121 4.82 -6.98 -13.39
C GLY A 121 5.59 -7.41 -14.64
N CYS A 122 4.84 -7.90 -15.62
CA CYS A 122 5.39 -8.25 -16.93
C CYS A 122 4.39 -8.00 -18.05
N ARG A 123 4.67 -7.00 -18.90
CA ARG A 123 3.96 -6.79 -20.14
C ARG A 123 4.64 -7.60 -21.24
N ARG A 124 4.06 -8.74 -21.57
CA ARG A 124 4.53 -9.60 -22.66
C ARG A 124 4.07 -9.05 -24.00
N VAL A 125 5.02 -8.76 -24.88
CA VAL A 125 4.75 -8.28 -26.24
C VAL A 125 5.19 -9.36 -27.22
N HIS A 126 4.27 -9.86 -28.05
CA HIS A 126 4.51 -11.02 -28.92
C HIS A 126 5.62 -10.78 -29.96
N SER A 127 5.84 -9.53 -30.34
CA SER A 127 6.85 -9.09 -31.32
C SER A 127 7.61 -7.85 -30.83
N GLY A 128 8.17 -7.90 -29.63
CA GLY A 128 8.93 -6.80 -29.04
C GLY A 128 9.63 -7.18 -27.75
N ASN A 129 10.30 -6.20 -27.14
CA ASN A 129 10.89 -6.39 -25.82
C ASN A 129 9.80 -6.37 -24.75
N HIS A 130 9.90 -7.27 -23.78
CA HIS A 130 9.09 -7.18 -22.58
C HIS A 130 9.39 -5.88 -21.83
N THR A 131 8.40 -5.39 -21.11
CA THR A 131 8.56 -4.28 -20.18
C THR A 131 7.93 -4.65 -18.84
N PHE A 132 8.34 -3.94 -17.80
CA PHE A 132 7.61 -3.94 -16.54
C PHE A 132 6.23 -3.33 -16.73
N ARG A 133 5.33 -3.69 -15.83
CA ARG A 133 3.90 -3.41 -15.94
C ARG A 133 3.39 -2.84 -14.62
N PRO A 134 3.44 -1.51 -14.43
CA PRO A 134 2.94 -0.88 -13.22
C PRO A 134 1.42 -1.05 -13.09
N SER A 135 0.94 -1.00 -11.85
CA SER A 135 -0.48 -1.12 -11.50
C SER A 135 -1.07 0.25 -11.14
N PHE A 136 -2.37 0.42 -11.39
CA PHE A 136 -3.15 1.57 -10.97
C PHE A 136 -4.33 1.05 -10.12
N PRO A 137 -4.68 1.67 -8.97
CA PRO A 137 -4.28 2.99 -8.50
C PRO A 137 -2.90 3.18 -7.86
N ALA A 138 -2.13 2.12 -7.62
CA ALA A 138 -0.83 2.19 -6.95
C ALA A 138 0.15 3.22 -7.58
N SER A 139 0.09 3.42 -8.90
CA SER A 139 0.90 4.39 -9.63
C SER A 139 0.44 5.86 -9.49
N SER A 140 -0.72 6.12 -8.88
CA SER A 140 -1.21 7.47 -8.62
C SER A 140 -0.23 8.26 -7.72
N PRO A 141 0.08 9.53 -8.04
CA PRO A 141 0.90 10.39 -7.17
C PRO A 141 0.14 10.93 -5.96
N TYR A 142 -1.16 10.65 -5.80
CA TYR A 142 -2.00 11.17 -4.71
C TYR A 142 -2.49 10.11 -3.72
N VAL A 143 -1.86 8.92 -3.74
CA VAL A 143 -2.11 7.84 -2.79
C VAL A 143 -0.80 7.39 -2.16
N THR A 144 -0.86 6.86 -0.94
CA THR A 144 0.29 6.20 -0.32
C THR A 144 0.27 4.73 -0.69
N THR A 145 1.23 4.30 -1.49
CA THR A 145 1.31 2.92 -1.98
C THR A 145 2.15 2.08 -1.03
N VAL A 146 1.62 0.95 -0.58
CA VAL A 146 2.21 0.07 0.43
C VAL A 146 2.70 -1.22 -0.23
N GLY A 147 4.02 -1.43 -0.16
CA GLY A 147 4.69 -2.65 -0.59
C GLY A 147 4.77 -3.73 0.48
N GLY A 148 5.38 -4.84 0.10
CA GLY A 148 5.47 -6.06 0.89
C GLY A 148 6.88 -6.41 1.37
N THR A 149 6.97 -6.87 2.61
CA THR A 149 8.17 -7.45 3.21
C THR A 149 7.88 -8.82 3.80
N SER A 150 8.94 -9.58 4.05
CA SER A 150 8.89 -10.84 4.79
C SER A 150 10.01 -10.90 5.82
N PHE A 151 9.87 -11.73 6.84
CA PHE A 151 10.99 -12.00 7.74
C PHE A 151 12.01 -12.89 7.06
N LYS A 152 13.30 -12.54 7.21
CA LYS A 152 14.41 -13.35 6.70
C LYS A 152 14.39 -14.79 7.25
N ASN A 153 13.96 -14.94 8.50
CA ASN A 153 13.62 -16.24 9.09
C ASN A 153 12.09 -16.31 9.29
N PRO A 154 11.38 -17.23 8.62
CA PRO A 154 9.92 -17.27 8.64
C PRO A 154 9.33 -17.62 10.01
N PHE A 155 10.13 -18.09 10.96
CA PHE A 155 9.68 -18.48 12.31
C PHE A 155 10.14 -17.50 13.40
N LEU A 156 10.85 -16.42 13.06
CA LEU A 156 11.37 -15.44 14.02
C LEU A 156 11.09 -14.02 13.55
N VAL A 157 10.56 -13.19 14.47
CA VAL A 157 10.47 -11.73 14.27
C VAL A 157 11.89 -11.16 14.26
N THR A 158 12.42 -10.96 13.06
CA THR A 158 13.83 -10.61 12.80
C THR A 158 13.92 -9.53 11.72
N GLU A 159 15.08 -9.38 11.09
CA GLU A 159 15.27 -8.49 9.95
C GLU A 159 14.24 -8.76 8.86
N GLU A 160 13.60 -7.70 8.38
CA GLU A 160 12.70 -7.74 7.24
C GLU A 160 13.50 -7.63 5.94
N VAL A 161 13.11 -8.45 4.96
CA VAL A 161 13.64 -8.45 3.60
C VAL A 161 12.49 -8.23 2.61
N THR A 162 12.83 -7.96 1.35
CA THR A 162 11.84 -7.91 0.28
C THR A 162 11.02 -9.19 0.25
N ASP A 163 9.68 -9.06 0.26
CA ASP A 163 8.83 -10.13 -0.23
C ASP A 163 8.82 -10.09 -1.77
N TYR A 164 9.08 -11.22 -2.41
CA TYR A 164 9.33 -11.27 -3.86
C TYR A 164 8.09 -10.89 -4.67
N ILE A 165 6.89 -10.96 -4.09
CA ILE A 165 5.64 -10.52 -4.72
C ILE A 165 5.45 -9.00 -4.68
N SER A 166 6.18 -8.26 -3.83
CA SER A 166 5.95 -6.84 -3.57
C SER A 166 5.90 -6.01 -4.85
N GLY A 167 4.72 -5.48 -5.15
CA GLY A 167 4.47 -4.62 -6.30
C GLY A 167 5.31 -3.36 -6.23
N GLY A 168 5.88 -2.95 -7.36
CA GLY A 168 6.72 -1.76 -7.38
C GLY A 168 7.22 -1.43 -8.77
N GLY A 169 7.68 -0.21 -8.97
CA GLY A 169 8.23 0.23 -10.25
C GLY A 169 7.91 1.67 -10.55
N PHE A 170 7.73 1.97 -11.83
CA PHE A 170 7.56 3.33 -12.35
C PHE A 170 6.36 3.40 -13.28
N SER A 171 5.50 4.39 -13.05
CA SER A 171 4.34 4.70 -13.88
C SER A 171 4.76 5.04 -15.33
N ASN A 172 3.97 4.58 -16.29
CA ASN A 172 4.02 5.01 -17.68
C ASN A 172 3.09 6.19 -17.97
N THR A 173 2.19 6.53 -17.05
CA THR A 173 1.14 7.55 -17.23
C THR A 173 1.42 8.83 -16.45
N PHE A 174 1.73 8.71 -15.16
CA PHE A 174 1.88 9.84 -14.25
C PHE A 174 3.35 10.25 -14.14
N PRO A 175 3.67 11.54 -14.34
CA PRO A 175 5.04 12.01 -14.19
C PRO A 175 5.50 11.91 -12.73
N MET A 176 6.80 11.83 -12.53
CA MET A 176 7.41 11.82 -11.21
C MET A 176 7.01 13.08 -10.40
N PRO A 177 6.32 12.94 -9.26
CA PRO A 177 5.96 14.08 -8.45
C PRO A 177 7.19 14.68 -7.75
N GLU A 178 7.15 15.98 -7.49
CA GLU A 178 8.30 16.72 -6.94
C GLU A 178 8.75 16.17 -5.59
N TYR A 179 7.81 15.77 -4.73
CA TYR A 179 8.10 15.27 -3.38
C TYR A 179 9.03 14.05 -3.36
N GLN A 180 9.05 13.23 -4.43
CA GLN A 180 9.88 12.02 -4.51
C GLN A 180 11.10 12.16 -5.42
N ALA A 181 11.24 13.29 -6.13
CA ALA A 181 12.26 13.44 -7.16
C ALA A 181 13.68 13.25 -6.62
N ALA A 182 13.97 13.75 -5.41
CA ALA A 182 15.29 13.57 -4.78
C ALA A 182 15.58 12.09 -4.47
N ALA A 183 14.63 11.39 -3.87
CA ALA A 183 14.74 9.99 -3.48
C ALA A 183 14.94 9.08 -4.71
N VAL A 184 14.09 9.24 -5.73
CA VAL A 184 14.15 8.46 -6.97
C VAL A 184 15.46 8.70 -7.74
N ARG A 185 15.91 9.97 -7.84
CA ARG A 185 17.20 10.28 -8.49
C ARG A 185 18.38 9.69 -7.72
N SER A 186 18.30 9.63 -6.39
CA SER A 186 19.32 8.96 -5.58
C SER A 186 19.36 7.47 -5.93
N PHE A 187 18.21 6.78 -5.87
CA PHE A 187 18.09 5.36 -6.23
C PHE A 187 18.67 5.06 -7.63
N LEU A 188 18.23 5.80 -8.65
CA LEU A 188 18.68 5.60 -10.03
C LEU A 188 20.19 5.85 -10.24
N ARG A 189 20.86 6.55 -9.32
CA ARG A 189 22.31 6.79 -9.36
C ARG A 189 23.12 5.79 -8.53
N SER A 190 22.58 5.31 -7.41
CA SER A 190 23.33 4.52 -6.43
C SER A 190 22.96 3.03 -6.41
N ALA A 191 21.86 2.62 -7.03
CA ALA A 191 21.45 1.22 -7.07
C ALA A 191 22.53 0.36 -7.74
N SER A 192 22.95 -0.70 -7.04
CA SER A 192 23.99 -1.64 -7.52
C SER A 192 23.52 -2.47 -8.71
N LYS A 193 22.22 -2.70 -8.83
CA LYS A 193 21.58 -3.46 -9.90
C LYS A 193 20.32 -2.74 -10.35
N LEU A 194 20.37 -2.14 -11.54
CA LEU A 194 19.20 -1.63 -12.23
C LEU A 194 18.80 -2.58 -13.36
N PRO A 195 17.50 -2.84 -13.54
CA PRO A 195 16.98 -3.46 -14.75
C PRO A 195 17.36 -2.65 -16.00
N PRO A 196 17.39 -3.26 -17.20
CA PRO A 196 17.67 -2.51 -18.42
C PRO A 196 16.69 -1.35 -18.59
N SER A 197 17.16 -0.19 -19.05
CA SER A 197 16.32 1.01 -19.17
C SER A 197 15.13 0.85 -20.12
N SER A 198 15.15 -0.15 -21.01
CA SER A 198 14.01 -0.49 -21.86
C SER A 198 12.83 -1.09 -21.11
N TYR A 199 13.01 -1.58 -19.88
CA TYR A 199 11.95 -2.24 -19.12
C TYR A 199 11.06 -1.27 -18.33
N TYR A 200 11.47 -0.02 -18.10
CA TYR A 200 10.72 0.90 -17.24
C TYR A 200 10.87 2.37 -17.63
N ASN A 201 9.88 3.18 -17.27
CA ASN A 201 9.89 4.62 -17.47
C ASN A 201 10.51 5.36 -16.27
N SER A 202 11.79 5.68 -16.32
CA SER A 202 12.49 6.39 -15.23
C SER A 202 11.98 7.81 -14.94
N SER A 203 11.12 8.38 -15.80
CA SER A 203 10.52 9.71 -15.61
C SER A 203 9.17 9.70 -14.87
N GLY A 204 8.60 8.51 -14.62
CA GLY A 204 7.29 8.35 -14.01
C GLY A 204 7.26 8.38 -12.49
N ARG A 205 6.06 8.47 -11.92
CA ARG A 205 5.80 8.20 -10.50
C ARG A 205 6.29 6.80 -10.17
N ALA A 206 7.32 6.73 -9.35
CA ALA A 206 7.89 5.51 -8.83
C ALA A 206 7.29 5.13 -7.47
N TYR A 207 7.03 3.85 -7.22
CA TYR A 207 6.33 3.30 -6.04
C TYR A 207 6.93 1.94 -5.63
N PRO A 208 6.70 1.41 -4.41
CA PRO A 208 5.83 1.93 -3.35
C PRO A 208 6.43 3.13 -2.59
N ASP A 209 5.65 3.71 -1.67
CA ASP A 209 6.11 4.81 -0.81
C ASP A 209 6.70 4.30 0.51
N LEU A 210 6.16 3.19 1.02
CA LEU A 210 6.60 2.45 2.20
C LEU A 210 6.20 0.98 2.07
N ALA A 211 6.60 0.12 3.00
CA ALA A 211 6.19 -1.27 3.03
C ALA A 211 5.76 -1.75 4.42
N ALA A 212 5.17 -2.93 4.49
CA ALA A 212 4.99 -3.70 5.71
C ALA A 212 4.94 -5.19 5.37
N LEU A 213 4.90 -6.05 6.39
CA LEU A 213 4.81 -7.49 6.19
C LEU A 213 3.65 -7.84 5.26
N SER A 214 3.93 -8.69 4.27
CA SER A 214 2.96 -9.18 3.28
C SER A 214 2.91 -10.70 3.21
N ASP A 215 3.68 -11.40 4.05
CA ASP A 215 3.81 -12.86 3.99
C ASP A 215 3.29 -13.55 5.25
N ASN A 216 2.60 -14.68 5.04
CA ASN A 216 2.23 -15.66 6.07
C ASN A 216 1.31 -15.13 7.19
N TYR A 217 0.23 -14.46 6.79
CA TYR A 217 -0.82 -13.99 7.70
C TYR A 217 -1.81 -15.11 8.04
N TRP A 218 -2.42 -15.00 9.22
CA TRP A 218 -3.52 -15.85 9.66
C TRP A 218 -4.82 -15.06 9.62
N VAL A 219 -5.84 -15.61 8.98
CA VAL A 219 -7.15 -14.95 8.83
C VAL A 219 -8.25 -15.90 9.27
N VAL A 220 -9.26 -15.40 9.97
CA VAL A 220 -10.44 -16.19 10.36
C VAL A 220 -11.61 -15.88 9.43
N THR A 221 -11.67 -16.61 8.32
CA THR A 221 -12.81 -16.51 7.39
C THR A 221 -13.80 -17.65 7.60
N ASN A 222 -15.10 -17.36 7.60
CA ASN A 222 -16.17 -18.35 7.81
C ASN A 222 -15.97 -19.23 9.07
N ARG A 223 -15.42 -18.65 10.15
CA ARG A 223 -15.05 -19.31 11.42
C ARG A 223 -13.93 -20.35 11.33
N ILE A 224 -13.17 -20.36 10.24
CA ILE A 224 -12.04 -21.26 10.02
C ILE A 224 -10.76 -20.43 10.01
N PRO A 225 -9.78 -20.72 10.87
CA PRO A 225 -8.47 -20.08 10.79
C PRO A 225 -7.72 -20.62 9.57
N LEU A 226 -7.29 -19.72 8.69
CA LEU A 226 -6.52 -20.01 7.49
C LEU A 226 -5.12 -19.39 7.61
N PRO A 227 -4.05 -20.21 7.63
CA PRO A 227 -2.68 -19.73 7.52
C PRO A 227 -2.31 -19.40 6.07
N TRP A 228 -1.09 -18.90 5.87
CA TRP A 228 -0.44 -18.69 4.56
C TRP A 228 -1.17 -17.68 3.66
N VAL A 229 -1.91 -16.75 4.26
CA VAL A 229 -2.47 -15.63 3.50
C VAL A 229 -1.34 -14.63 3.26
N SER A 230 -1.02 -14.37 2.00
CA SER A 230 0.05 -13.45 1.62
C SER A 230 -0.44 -12.50 0.55
N GLY A 231 0.16 -11.32 0.47
CA GLY A 231 -0.21 -10.24 -0.44
C GLY A 231 0.02 -8.87 0.17
N THR A 232 0.24 -7.88 -0.68
CA THR A 232 0.31 -6.46 -0.27
C THR A 232 -1.04 -5.96 0.27
N SER A 233 -2.13 -6.66 -0.01
CA SER A 233 -3.40 -6.54 0.69
C SER A 233 -3.32 -6.78 2.20
N ALA A 234 -2.35 -7.56 2.70
CA ALA A 234 -2.12 -7.73 4.13
C ALA A 234 -1.31 -6.57 4.73
N SER A 235 -0.33 -6.07 3.97
CA SER A 235 0.56 -4.97 4.40
C SER A 235 -0.18 -3.63 4.51
N THR A 236 -1.10 -3.35 3.59
CA THR A 236 -1.85 -2.08 3.50
C THR A 236 -2.71 -1.78 4.74
N PRO A 237 -3.58 -2.69 5.22
CA PRO A 237 -4.39 -2.45 6.42
C PRO A 237 -3.55 -2.36 7.69
N VAL A 238 -2.40 -3.04 7.75
CA VAL A 238 -1.43 -2.92 8.86
C VAL A 238 -0.91 -1.49 8.97
N VAL A 239 -0.49 -0.90 7.85
CA VAL A 239 -0.02 0.50 7.84
C VAL A 239 -1.18 1.45 8.11
N ALA A 240 -2.35 1.23 7.50
CA ALA A 240 -3.52 2.06 7.71
C ALA A 240 -3.95 2.12 9.18
N GLY A 241 -3.92 0.99 9.89
CA GLY A 241 -4.21 0.95 11.32
C GLY A 241 -3.21 1.75 12.15
N MET A 242 -1.90 1.66 11.84
CA MET A 242 -0.88 2.49 12.49
C MET A 242 -1.10 3.99 12.23
N VAL A 243 -1.43 4.39 10.99
CA VAL A 243 -1.76 5.78 10.63
C VAL A 243 -2.99 6.26 11.40
N ALA A 244 -3.99 5.40 11.61
CA ALA A 244 -5.17 5.72 12.40
C ALA A 244 -4.81 6.03 13.87
N LEU A 245 -3.92 5.25 14.48
CA LEU A 245 -3.40 5.54 15.83
C LEU A 245 -2.57 6.82 15.89
N ILE A 246 -1.79 7.11 14.85
CA ILE A 246 -1.08 8.40 14.75
C ILE A 246 -2.08 9.55 14.68
N ASN A 247 -3.14 9.43 13.89
CA ASN A 247 -4.21 10.43 13.82
C ASN A 247 -4.94 10.59 15.16
N ASP A 248 -5.22 9.51 15.88
CA ASP A 248 -5.78 9.58 17.25
C ASP A 248 -4.89 10.43 18.17
N ARG A 249 -3.58 10.16 18.19
CA ARG A 249 -2.61 10.95 18.98
C ARG A 249 -2.55 12.43 18.55
N ARG A 250 -2.67 12.72 17.25
CA ARG A 250 -2.71 14.10 16.72
C ARG A 250 -3.97 14.82 17.16
N LEU A 251 -5.13 14.19 17.01
CA LEU A 251 -6.42 14.76 17.36
C LEU A 251 -6.54 15.02 18.87
N GLN A 252 -6.01 14.13 19.72
CA GLN A 252 -5.93 14.35 21.17
C GLN A 252 -5.07 15.58 21.55
N ARG A 253 -4.15 16.00 20.68
CA ARG A 253 -3.33 17.22 20.84
C ARG A 253 -3.90 18.43 20.11
N GLY A 254 -5.12 18.34 19.57
CA GLY A 254 -5.75 19.41 18.79
C GLY A 254 -5.11 19.65 17.42
N LEU A 255 -4.33 18.70 16.90
CA LEU A 255 -3.71 18.78 15.57
C LEU A 255 -4.63 18.16 14.51
N ALA A 256 -4.55 18.67 13.28
CA ALA A 256 -5.22 18.08 12.14
C ALA A 256 -4.70 16.65 11.84
N PRO A 257 -5.52 15.75 11.26
CA PRO A 257 -5.06 14.45 10.78
C PRO A 257 -3.95 14.60 9.72
N LEU A 258 -3.20 13.52 9.47
CA LEU A 258 -2.09 13.52 8.52
C LEU A 258 -2.53 13.82 7.08
N GLY A 259 -3.69 13.30 6.65
CA GLY A 259 -4.18 13.47 5.29
C GLY A 259 -3.26 12.84 4.26
N PHE A 260 -2.98 13.56 3.16
CA PHE A 260 -2.08 13.06 2.13
C PHE A 260 -0.64 12.95 2.65
N LEU A 261 -0.21 11.71 2.89
CA LEU A 261 1.00 11.40 3.66
C LEU A 261 2.29 11.59 2.86
N ASN A 262 2.30 11.37 1.54
CA ASN A 262 3.54 11.25 0.77
C ASN A 262 4.48 12.46 0.92
N PRO A 263 4.04 13.73 0.80
CA PRO A 263 4.97 14.85 0.92
C PRO A 263 5.68 14.89 2.27
N ALA A 264 4.97 14.59 3.36
CA ALA A 264 5.55 14.51 4.70
C ALA A 264 6.47 13.30 4.84
N LEU A 265 6.07 12.13 4.32
CA LEU A 265 6.85 10.90 4.36
C LEU A 265 8.22 11.08 3.67
N TYR A 266 8.25 11.65 2.47
CA TYR A 266 9.49 11.87 1.75
C TYR A 266 10.36 12.98 2.37
N GLN A 267 9.80 13.89 3.15
CA GLN A 267 10.57 14.84 3.96
C GLN A 267 11.19 14.21 5.22
N LEU A 268 10.54 13.18 5.78
CA LEU A 268 11.10 12.41 6.90
C LEU A 268 12.24 11.49 6.47
N GLU A 269 12.31 11.16 5.18
CA GLU A 269 13.24 10.17 4.62
C GLU A 269 13.12 8.84 5.39
N LYS A 270 14.21 8.36 6.02
CA LYS A 270 14.24 7.12 6.82
C LYS A 270 13.74 7.30 8.25
N GLN A 271 13.45 8.51 8.70
CA GLN A 271 13.16 8.77 10.12
C GLN A 271 11.84 8.11 10.53
N GLY A 272 11.94 7.13 11.44
CA GLY A 272 10.76 6.40 11.90
C GLY A 272 10.49 5.09 11.15
N LEU A 273 11.32 4.75 10.17
CA LEU A 273 11.15 3.56 9.32
C LEU A 273 12.34 2.60 9.45
N GLY A 274 12.09 1.32 9.21
CA GLY A 274 13.09 0.26 9.06
C GLY A 274 13.45 0.10 7.59
N ASP A 275 14.66 0.52 7.23
CA ASP A 275 15.19 0.46 5.85
C ASP A 275 15.42 -0.98 5.41
N VAL A 276 14.72 -1.43 4.36
CA VAL A 276 14.87 -2.77 3.79
C VAL A 276 15.87 -2.70 2.66
N THR A 277 16.91 -3.52 2.70
CA THR A 277 18.06 -3.38 1.77
C THR A 277 18.43 -4.68 1.07
N GLN A 278 17.65 -5.74 1.28
CA GLN A 278 17.92 -7.08 0.79
C GLN A 278 16.72 -7.62 0.01
N GLY A 279 17.03 -8.30 -1.10
CA GLY A 279 16.06 -8.98 -1.96
C GLY A 279 15.63 -8.14 -3.16
N CYS A 280 14.94 -8.80 -4.09
CA CYS A 280 14.39 -8.22 -5.31
C CYS A 280 13.00 -8.78 -5.52
N HIS A 281 12.09 -7.99 -6.08
CA HIS A 281 10.77 -8.51 -6.45
C HIS A 281 10.80 -9.22 -7.80
N LEU A 282 9.74 -9.97 -8.09
CA LEU A 282 9.62 -10.77 -9.30
C LEU A 282 9.35 -9.91 -10.54
N SER A 283 9.60 -10.47 -11.73
CA SER A 283 9.20 -9.87 -13.01
C SER A 283 9.16 -10.92 -14.13
N CYS A 284 9.31 -10.50 -15.38
CA CYS A 284 9.31 -11.34 -16.58
C CYS A 284 10.31 -12.50 -16.48
N LEU A 285 9.80 -13.72 -16.62
CA LEU A 285 10.62 -14.92 -16.82
C LEU A 285 11.14 -14.95 -18.27
N ASP A 286 12.17 -14.16 -18.56
CA ASP A 286 12.85 -14.08 -19.85
C ASP A 286 14.39 -14.15 -19.72
N GLY A 287 15.10 -14.20 -20.85
CA GLY A 287 16.55 -14.29 -20.87
C GLY A 287 17.28 -13.02 -20.39
N THR A 288 16.60 -11.88 -20.29
CA THR A 288 17.19 -10.58 -19.99
C THR A 288 17.13 -10.27 -18.49
N VAL A 289 15.94 -10.33 -17.89
CA VAL A 289 15.72 -9.99 -16.48
C VAL A 289 15.55 -11.22 -15.59
N GLN A 290 15.41 -12.40 -16.18
CA GLN A 290 15.49 -13.70 -15.49
C GLN A 290 14.55 -13.81 -14.26
N GLY A 291 13.34 -13.28 -14.39
CA GLY A 291 12.34 -13.32 -13.33
C GLY A 291 12.52 -12.28 -12.22
N GLN A 292 13.47 -11.34 -12.35
CA GLN A 292 13.74 -10.33 -11.33
C GLN A 292 13.42 -8.93 -11.85
N GLY A 293 12.72 -8.15 -11.04
CA GLY A 293 12.51 -6.72 -11.26
C GLY A 293 13.60 -5.88 -10.61
N PHE A 294 13.19 -4.81 -9.93
CA PHE A 294 14.05 -4.02 -9.08
C PHE A 294 14.45 -4.75 -7.80
N CYS A 295 15.51 -4.26 -7.17
CA CYS A 295 16.03 -4.76 -5.90
C CYS A 295 15.97 -3.67 -4.84
N ALA A 296 15.73 -4.10 -3.59
CA ALA A 296 15.83 -3.23 -2.44
C ALA A 296 17.25 -2.67 -2.31
N SER A 297 17.36 -1.44 -1.82
CA SER A 297 18.64 -0.73 -1.72
C SER A 297 18.63 0.21 -0.52
N PRO A 298 19.77 0.69 -0.02
CA PRO A 298 19.76 1.67 1.05
C PRO A 298 18.96 2.91 0.67
N ALA A 299 18.00 3.30 1.53
CA ALA A 299 17.05 4.41 1.28
C ALA A 299 15.90 4.00 0.40
N TRP A 300 15.23 4.99 -0.18
CA TRP A 300 14.06 4.71 -0.98
C TRP A 300 14.42 3.80 -2.16
N ASP A 301 13.61 2.77 -2.38
CA ASP A 301 13.67 1.90 -3.55
C ASP A 301 12.26 1.55 -4.09
N PRO A 302 12.14 1.17 -5.39
CA PRO A 302 10.86 0.84 -6.01
C PRO A 302 10.41 -0.60 -5.70
N VAL A 303 10.72 -1.11 -4.50
CA VAL A 303 10.29 -2.43 -4.02
C VAL A 303 9.64 -2.31 -2.65
N THR A 304 10.23 -1.51 -1.75
CA THR A 304 9.79 -1.32 -0.36
C THR A 304 9.64 0.15 0.04
N GLY A 305 9.88 1.08 -0.89
CA GLY A 305 9.78 2.51 -0.65
C GLY A 305 10.80 2.94 0.41
N TRP A 306 10.37 3.73 1.39
CA TRP A 306 11.22 4.09 2.53
C TRP A 306 11.36 2.99 3.61
N GLY A 307 10.77 1.81 3.39
CA GLY A 307 10.81 0.67 4.31
C GLY A 307 9.62 0.59 5.26
N THR A 308 9.79 -0.07 6.40
CA THR A 308 8.67 -0.49 7.26
C THR A 308 8.45 0.42 8.48
N PRO A 309 7.19 0.72 8.86
CA PRO A 309 6.93 1.67 9.94
C PRO A 309 7.33 1.14 11.32
N ASN A 310 8.27 1.83 11.97
CA ASN A 310 8.55 1.64 13.39
C ASN A 310 7.73 2.64 14.20
N PHE A 311 6.55 2.20 14.65
CA PHE A 311 5.55 3.07 15.29
C PHE A 311 6.10 4.08 16.33
N PRO A 312 6.87 3.69 17.37
CA PRO A 312 7.35 4.67 18.35
C PRO A 312 8.37 5.65 17.77
N ARG A 313 9.22 5.21 16.82
CA ARG A 313 10.15 6.12 16.15
C ARG A 313 9.43 7.06 15.19
N LEU A 314 8.40 6.58 14.50
CA LEU A 314 7.57 7.38 13.59
C LEU A 314 6.79 8.46 14.37
N LEU A 315 6.20 8.12 15.52
CA LEU A 315 5.60 9.11 16.40
C LEU A 315 6.59 10.20 16.82
N LYS A 316 7.81 9.81 17.20
CA LYS A 316 8.87 10.77 17.56
C LYS A 316 9.26 11.66 16.37
N ALA A 317 9.43 11.08 15.19
CA ALA A 317 9.76 11.82 13.96
C ALA A 317 8.67 12.84 13.59
N LEU A 318 7.41 12.53 13.90
CA LEU A 318 6.25 13.41 13.71
C LEU A 318 6.03 14.41 14.87
N GLY A 319 6.88 14.43 15.90
CA GLY A 319 6.74 15.32 17.06
C GLY A 319 5.61 14.93 18.03
N LEU A 320 5.24 13.65 18.07
CA LEU A 320 4.07 13.12 18.80
C LEU A 320 4.42 12.22 20.01
N SER A 321 5.70 12.15 20.39
CA SER A 321 6.14 11.51 21.65
C SER A 321 5.47 12.19 22.84
#